data_AF-E3C599-F1
#
_entry.id   AF-E3C599-F1
#
_cell.length_a   1.000
_cell.length_b   1.000
_cell.length_c   1.000
_cell.angle_alpha   90.00
_cell.angle_beta   90.00
_cell.angle_gamma   90.00
#
_symmetry.space_group_name_H-M   'P 1'
#
loop_
_entity.id
_entity.type
_entity.pdbx_description
1 polymer ?
#
loop_
_entity_poly.entity_id
_entity_poly.type
_entity_poly.pdbx_seq_one_letter_code
_entity_poly.pdbx_strand_id
1 'polypeptide(L)'
;MMITKQKINEQFRGGFSLFDGYETVELVPESKNNQDALLWLWCYDANFMPADFTRMSKSFQSKIIMELLNRNKLKSVPIKVVIDGLVIAEDGRPVRPYKYKEDD
;
A
#
# COMPACT_ATOMS: atom_id res chain seq x y z
N MET A 1 8.14 -15.42 -12.62
CA MET A 1 8.58 -14.17 -13.28
C MET A 1 8.35 -13.05 -12.30
N MET A 2 9.42 -12.33 -11.91
CA MET A 2 9.31 -11.20 -11.00
C MET A 2 8.61 -10.03 -11.71
N ILE A 3 7.70 -9.33 -11.02
CA ILE A 3 7.03 -8.15 -11.58
C ILE A 3 7.98 -6.96 -11.51
N THR A 4 8.16 -6.26 -12.63
CA THR A 4 9.10 -5.14 -12.73
C THR A 4 8.50 -3.84 -12.19
N LYS A 5 9.36 -2.88 -11.81
CA LYS A 5 8.97 -1.51 -11.43
C LYS A 5 8.03 -0.87 -12.44
N GLN A 6 8.33 -1.01 -13.74
CA GLN A 6 7.47 -0.48 -14.80
C GLN A 6 6.06 -1.06 -14.72
N LYS A 7 5.96 -2.39 -14.56
CA LYS A 7 4.66 -3.07 -14.48
C LYS A 7 3.91 -2.71 -13.19
N ILE A 8 4.61 -2.50 -12.08
CA ILE A 8 4.01 -1.96 -10.84
C ILE A 8 3.41 -0.58 -11.09
N ASN A 9 4.19 0.34 -11.67
CA ASN A 9 3.75 1.71 -11.95
C ASN A 9 2.54 1.73 -12.90
N GLU A 10 2.53 0.89 -13.93
CA GLU A 10 1.42 0.79 -14.88
C GLU A 10 0.17 0.18 -14.25
N GLN A 11 0.31 -0.94 -13.53
CA GLN A 11 -0.81 -1.69 -12.96
C GLN A 11 -1.52 -0.92 -11.83
N PHE A 12 -0.76 -0.16 -11.03
CA PHE A 12 -1.24 0.51 -9.84
C PHE A 12 -1.30 2.04 -9.94
N ARG A 13 -1.11 2.60 -11.15
CA ARG A 13 -1.10 4.06 -11.41
C ARG A 13 -2.26 4.84 -10.77
N GLY A 14 -3.45 4.25 -10.72
CA GLY A 14 -4.65 4.89 -10.18
C GLY A 14 -4.76 4.90 -8.66
N GLY A 15 -3.86 4.24 -7.94
CA GLY A 15 -3.96 4.10 -6.49
C GLY A 15 -5.19 3.31 -6.04
N PHE A 16 -5.58 3.53 -4.80
CA PHE A 16 -6.71 2.88 -4.15
C PHE A 16 -7.47 3.85 -3.26
N SER A 17 -8.76 4.02 -3.52
CA SER A 17 -9.69 4.67 -2.61
C SER A 17 -10.37 3.59 -1.79
N LEU A 18 -10.17 3.63 -0.47
CA LEU A 18 -10.73 2.68 0.49
C LEU A 18 -11.81 3.37 1.32
N PHE A 19 -12.87 2.63 1.65
CA PHE A 19 -14.04 3.14 2.37
C PHE A 19 -14.76 4.28 1.64
N ASP A 20 -15.74 4.90 2.29
CA ASP A 20 -16.58 5.95 1.72
C ASP A 20 -16.77 7.11 2.72
N GLY A 21 -17.03 8.31 2.20
CA GLY A 21 -17.35 9.50 3.00
C GLY A 21 -16.16 10.01 3.83
N TYR A 22 -16.42 10.42 5.07
CA TYR A 22 -15.38 10.98 5.96
C TYR A 22 -14.32 9.97 6.41
N GLU A 23 -14.58 8.68 6.23
CA GLU A 23 -13.61 7.61 6.55
C GLU A 23 -12.76 7.21 5.33
N THR A 24 -12.93 7.88 4.19
CA THR A 24 -12.19 7.56 2.97
C THR A 24 -10.68 7.68 3.22
N VAL A 25 -9.96 6.64 2.81
CA VAL A 25 -8.49 6.59 2.81
C VAL A 25 -8.02 6.44 1.37
N GLU A 26 -7.24 7.40 0.91
CA GLU A 26 -6.65 7.41 -0.42
C GLU A 26 -5.20 6.91 -0.32
N LEU A 27 -4.90 5.82 -1.02
CA LEU A 27 -3.55 5.24 -1.11
C LEU A 27 -2.98 5.49 -2.49
N VAL A 28 -1.99 6.36 -2.57
CA VAL A 28 -1.42 6.87 -3.84
C VAL A 28 -0.05 6.26 -4.08
N PRO A 29 0.23 5.65 -5.25
CA PRO A 29 1.53 5.06 -5.58
C PRO A 29 2.63 6.12 -5.65
N GLU A 30 3.78 5.82 -5.06
CA GLU A 30 4.99 6.64 -5.14
C GLU A 30 5.98 5.99 -6.14
N SER A 31 6.00 6.51 -7.36
CA SER A 31 6.76 5.90 -8.45
C SER A 31 8.28 5.94 -8.27
N LYS A 32 8.83 6.84 -7.43
CA LYS A 32 10.28 6.98 -7.23
C LYS A 32 10.81 5.81 -6.38
N ASN A 33 10.10 5.47 -5.32
CA ASN A 33 10.37 4.42 -4.33
C ASN A 33 9.86 3.05 -4.77
N ASN A 34 8.96 2.96 -5.75
CA ASN A 34 8.62 1.67 -6.37
C ASN A 34 9.87 0.99 -6.94
N GLN A 35 9.93 -0.33 -6.79
CA GLN A 35 11.02 -1.20 -7.27
C GLN A 35 10.43 -2.48 -7.89
N ASP A 36 11.30 -3.36 -8.37
CA ASP A 36 10.88 -4.70 -8.76
C ASP A 36 10.27 -5.41 -7.55
N ALA A 37 9.08 -5.99 -7.75
CA ALA A 37 8.28 -6.61 -6.71
C ALA A 37 7.92 -5.71 -5.50
N LEU A 38 8.01 -4.38 -5.60
CA LEU A 38 7.70 -3.46 -4.49
C LEU A 38 6.76 -2.32 -4.94
N LEU A 39 5.63 -2.21 -4.24
CA LEU A 39 4.69 -1.09 -4.35
C LEU A 39 4.74 -0.23 -3.09
N TRP A 40 5.13 1.03 -3.25
CA TRP A 40 5.12 2.07 -2.23
C TRP A 40 3.86 2.94 -2.39
N LEU A 41 3.17 3.18 -1.29
CA LEU A 41 1.96 3.97 -1.20
C LEU A 41 2.12 5.08 -0.15
N TRP A 42 1.64 6.26 -0.48
CA TRP A 42 1.35 7.32 0.47
C TRP A 42 -0.11 7.28 0.90
N CYS A 43 -0.34 7.51 2.18
CA CYS A 43 -1.69 7.54 2.76
C CYS A 43 -2.21 8.98 2.89
N TYR A 44 -3.45 9.19 2.45
CA TYR A 44 -4.16 10.45 2.54
C TYR A 44 -5.61 10.24 3.00
N ASP A 45 -6.24 11.31 3.48
CA ASP A 45 -7.67 11.33 3.78
C ASP A 45 -8.52 11.64 2.53
N ALA A 46 -9.84 11.72 2.73
CA ALA A 46 -10.83 12.05 1.69
C ALA A 46 -10.57 13.37 0.94
N ASN A 47 -9.81 14.30 1.52
CA ASN A 47 -9.48 15.60 0.94
C ASN A 47 -8.04 15.65 0.38
N PHE A 48 -7.38 14.49 0.24
CA PHE A 48 -5.96 14.39 -0.12
C PHE A 48 -5.03 15.12 0.86
N MET A 49 -5.43 15.28 2.13
CA MET A 49 -4.51 15.73 3.18
C MET A 49 -3.69 14.53 3.67
N PRO A 50 -2.36 14.68 3.89
CA PRO A 50 -1.53 13.59 4.38
C PRO A 50 -2.09 12.97 5.65
N ALA A 51 -2.33 11.66 5.62
CA ALA A 51 -2.83 10.90 6.75
C ALA A 51 -1.72 9.93 7.17
N ASP A 52 -1.07 10.19 8.30
CA ASP A 52 0.06 9.36 8.76
C ASP A 52 -0.45 7.97 9.20
N PHE A 53 -0.36 6.98 8.31
CA PHE A 53 -0.75 5.60 8.56
C PHE A 53 -0.06 5.03 9.79
N THR A 54 1.21 5.42 10.03
CA THR A 54 2.02 4.90 11.13
C THR A 54 1.51 5.33 12.51
N ARG A 55 0.75 6.44 12.57
CA ARG A 55 0.13 6.97 13.80
C ARG A 55 -1.32 6.54 14.00
N MET A 56 -1.94 5.93 13.00
CA MET A 56 -3.31 5.44 13.12
C MET A 56 -3.42 4.33 14.18
N SER A 57 -4.61 4.14 14.74
CA SER A 57 -4.85 3.02 15.65
C SER A 57 -4.58 1.69 14.95
N LYS A 58 -4.03 0.70 15.67
CA LYS A 58 -3.76 -0.65 15.11
C LYS A 58 -5.01 -1.29 14.49
N SER A 59 -6.17 -1.08 15.12
CA SER A 59 -7.45 -1.57 14.59
C SER A 59 -7.77 -0.97 13.23
N PHE A 60 -7.57 0.34 13.06
CA PHE A 60 -7.81 1.02 11.79
C PHE A 60 -6.77 0.66 10.72
N GLN A 61 -5.49 0.54 11.11
CA GLN A 61 -4.45 0.00 10.22
C GLN A 61 -4.83 -1.40 9.70
N SER A 62 -5.27 -2.31 10.59
CA SER A 62 -5.73 -3.64 10.19
C SER A 62 -6.92 -3.59 9.23
N LYS A 63 -7.89 -2.69 9.44
CA LYS A 63 -9.01 -2.48 8.50
C LYS A 63 -8.51 -2.06 7.12
N ILE A 64 -7.62 -1.06 7.04
CA ILE A 64 -7.02 -0.59 5.78
C ILE A 64 -6.30 -1.74 5.05
N ILE A 65 -5.44 -2.48 5.77
CA ILE A 65 -4.67 -3.59 5.18
C ILE A 65 -5.59 -4.66 4.61
N MET A 66 -6.60 -5.08 5.38
CA MET A 66 -7.55 -6.10 4.93
C MET A 66 -8.35 -5.63 3.71
N GLU A 67 -8.85 -4.40 3.73
CA GLU A 67 -9.61 -3.82 2.61
C GLU A 67 -8.74 -3.69 1.34
N LEU A 68 -7.50 -3.24 1.50
CA LEU A 68 -6.53 -3.13 0.41
C LEU A 68 -6.22 -4.49 -0.21
N LEU A 69 -5.92 -5.51 0.61
CA LEU A 69 -5.56 -6.85 0.12
C LEU A 69 -6.75 -7.65 -0.43
N ASN A 70 -7.98 -7.27 -0.07
CA ASN A 70 -9.18 -7.81 -0.72
C ASN A 70 -9.37 -7.28 -2.14
N ARG A 71 -8.64 -6.23 -2.57
CA ARG A 71 -8.65 -5.79 -3.96
C ARG A 71 -7.95 -6.83 -4.83
N ASN A 72 -8.70 -7.41 -5.77
CA ASN A 72 -8.23 -8.47 -6.69
C ASN A 72 -6.87 -8.16 -7.35
N LYS A 73 -6.59 -6.88 -7.63
CA LYS A 73 -5.32 -6.44 -8.24
C LYS A 73 -4.08 -6.69 -7.38
N LEU A 74 -4.20 -6.76 -6.05
CA LEU A 74 -3.08 -6.97 -5.13
C LEU A 74 -2.97 -8.43 -4.69
N LYS A 75 -4.10 -9.09 -4.42
CA LYS A 75 -4.13 -10.47 -3.91
C LYS A 75 -3.43 -11.50 -4.81
N SER A 76 -3.44 -11.26 -6.12
CA SER A 76 -2.89 -12.19 -7.12
C SER A 76 -1.44 -11.88 -7.50
N VAL A 77 -0.81 -10.87 -6.89
CA VAL A 77 0.50 -10.38 -7.31
C VAL A 77 1.53 -10.63 -6.21
N PRO A 78 2.64 -11.34 -6.50
CA PRO A 78 3.69 -11.61 -5.52
C PRO A 78 4.56 -10.35 -5.33
N ILE A 79 4.06 -9.38 -4.56
CA ILE A 79 4.75 -8.11 -4.27
C ILE A 79 4.79 -7.81 -2.78
N LYS A 80 5.79 -7.03 -2.39
CA LYS A 80 5.85 -6.30 -1.12
C LYS A 80 5.05 -5.00 -1.26
N VAL A 81 4.21 -4.71 -0.28
CA VAL A 81 3.43 -3.45 -0.23
C VAL A 81 3.89 -2.64 0.98
N VAL A 82 4.18 -1.37 0.75
CA VAL A 82 4.63 -0.41 1.75
C VAL A 82 3.64 0.75 1.81
N ILE A 83 3.20 1.14 3.01
CA ILE A 83 2.39 2.35 3.25
C ILE A 83 3.16 3.22 4.24
N ASP A 84 3.47 4.46 3.86
CA ASP A 84 4.20 5.44 4.68
C ASP A 84 5.48 4.88 5.34
N GLY A 85 6.21 4.03 4.60
CA GLY A 85 7.44 3.39 5.08
C GLY A 85 7.25 2.14 5.96
N LEU A 86 6.02 1.67 6.16
CA LEU A 86 5.74 0.39 6.80
C LEU A 86 5.39 -0.68 5.76
N VAL A 87 6.10 -1.81 5.79
CA VAL A 87 5.73 -3.02 5.06
C VAL A 87 4.47 -3.59 5.68
N ILE A 88 3.42 -3.76 4.88
CA ILE A 88 2.10 -4.27 5.34
C ILE A 88 1.72 -5.60 4.71
N ALA A 89 2.32 -5.95 3.57
CA ALA A 89 2.11 -7.24 2.93
C ALA A 89 3.36 -7.71 2.17
N GLU A 90 3.49 -9.03 2.07
CA GLU A 90 4.50 -9.74 1.30
C GLU A 90 3.84 -10.88 0.55
N ASP A 91 4.14 -11.01 -0.75
CA ASP A 91 3.55 -11.99 -1.65
C ASP A 91 2.01 -12.05 -1.61
N GLY A 92 1.38 -10.87 -1.54
CA GLY A 92 -0.08 -10.72 -1.48
C GLY A 92 -0.70 -11.16 -0.14
N ARG A 93 0.10 -11.43 0.89
CA ARG A 93 -0.36 -11.82 2.23
C ARG A 93 -0.08 -10.71 3.24
N PRO A 94 -1.02 -10.42 4.16
CA PRO A 94 -0.78 -9.44 5.21
C PRO A 94 0.33 -9.92 6.15
N VAL A 95 1.19 -8.99 6.55
CA VAL A 95 2.18 -9.20 7.61
C VAL A 95 1.90 -8.24 8.76
N ARG A 96 2.52 -8.49 9.93
CA ARG A 96 2.52 -7.50 11.00
C ARG A 96 3.31 -6.27 10.51
N PRO A 97 2.74 -5.05 10.50
CA PRO A 97 3.44 -3.89 9.98
C PRO A 97 4.80 -3.67 10.62
N TYR A 98 5.83 -3.48 9.80
CA TYR A 98 7.19 -3.24 10.24
C TYR A 98 7.88 -2.22 9.32
N LYS A 99 8.89 -1.49 9.83
CA LYS A 99 9.59 -0.48 9.03
C LYS A 99 10.30 -1.14 7.85
N TYR A 100 10.07 -0.60 6.66
CA TYR A 100 10.83 -0.99 5.48
C TYR A 100 12.32 -0.72 5.71
N LYS A 101 13.14 -1.67 5.30
CA LYS A 101 14.60 -1.57 5.22
C LYS A 101 14.95 -1.94 3.79
N GLU A 102 15.77 -1.14 3.14
CA GLU A 102 16.42 -1.59 1.91
C GLU A 102 17.36 -2.73 2.29
N ASP A 103 17.24 -3.85 1.60
CA ASP A 103 18.22 -4.91 1.68
C ASP A 103 19.44 -4.42 0.89
N ASP A 104 20.57 -4.20 1.57
CA ASP A 104 21.85 -3.74 0.99
C ASP A 104 22.41 -4.72 -0.08
#